data_AF-A0A9N9KDW7-F1
#
_entry.id   AF-A0A9N9KDW7-F1
#
_cell.length_a   1.000
_cell.length_b   1.000
_cell.length_c   1.000
_cell.angle_alpha   90.00
_cell.angle_beta   90.00
_cell.angle_gamma   90.00
#
_symmetry.space_group_name_H-M   'P 1'
#
loop_
_entity.id
_entity.type
_entity.pdbx_description
1 polymer ?
#
loop_
_entity_poly.entity_id
_entity_poly.type
_entity_poly.pdbx_seq_one_letter_code
_entity_poly.pdbx_strand_id
1 'polypeptide(L)'
;SLQIFEDESHPNMHMQAKSKEGLSLFSILSNTRTVLGKYLLKQWFFRPTLDLAVLDERRRTIECFLQPDNLDISGQFTTCLKHIKNIPKIIENMNGRLNIKDWQSLLQ
;
A
#
# COMPACT_ATOMS: atom_id res chain seq x y z
N SER A 1 -4.93 1.11 23.87
CA SER A 1 -3.99 1.29 22.74
C SER A 1 -4.80 1.59 21.49
N LEU A 2 -4.32 2.41 20.54
CA LEU A 2 -5.08 2.84 19.35
C LEU A 2 -5.26 1.75 18.26
N GLN A 3 -4.87 0.50 18.54
CA GLN A 3 -5.02 -0.64 17.62
C GLN A 3 -4.54 -0.32 16.19
N ILE A 4 -3.37 0.34 16.10
CA ILE A 4 -2.81 0.84 14.84
C ILE A 4 -2.54 -0.32 13.88
N PHE A 5 -1.92 -1.39 14.40
CA PHE A 5 -1.68 -2.65 13.71
C PHE A 5 -2.06 -3.76 14.69
N GLU A 6 -3.17 -4.44 14.44
CA GLU A 6 -3.60 -5.59 15.24
C GLU A 6 -3.82 -6.74 14.29
N ASP A 7 -3.11 -7.84 14.55
CA ASP A 7 -3.30 -9.10 13.84
C ASP A 7 -4.30 -9.93 14.66
N GLU A 8 -5.35 -10.44 14.02
CA GLU A 8 -6.27 -11.35 14.71
C GLU A 8 -5.54 -12.67 14.98
N SER A 9 -5.45 -13.05 16.27
CA SER A 9 -4.95 -14.37 16.65
C SER A 9 -5.96 -15.42 16.21
N HIS A 10 -5.55 -16.37 15.36
CA HIS A 10 -6.40 -17.50 15.00
C HIS A 10 -6.82 -18.26 16.27
N PRO A 11 -8.10 -18.64 16.42
CA PRO A 11 -8.58 -19.39 17.59
C PRO A 11 -7.96 -20.80 17.69
N ASN A 12 -7.22 -21.25 16.67
CA ASN A 12 -6.46 -22.49 16.69
C ASN A 12 -4.95 -22.18 16.60
N MET A 13 -4.28 -22.07 17.74
CA MET A 13 -2.83 -21.87 17.85
C MET A 13 -1.98 -22.94 17.15
N HIS A 14 -2.56 -24.11 16.86
CA HIS A 14 -1.81 -25.24 16.31
C HIS A 14 -1.73 -25.25 14.77
N MET A 15 -2.51 -24.38 14.11
CA MET A 15 -2.49 -24.22 12.65
C MET A 15 -1.73 -22.93 12.31
N GLN A 16 -0.56 -23.06 11.66
CA GLN A 16 0.19 -21.95 11.07
C GLN A 16 -0.54 -21.37 9.84
N ALA A 17 -1.77 -20.91 10.02
CA ALA A 17 -2.38 -20.03 9.04
C ALA A 17 -1.77 -18.63 9.22
N LYS A 18 -1.37 -17.99 8.12
CA LYS A 18 -0.93 -16.58 8.13
C LYS A 18 -2.00 -15.75 8.84
N SER A 19 -1.64 -15.07 9.93
CA SER A 19 -2.54 -14.14 10.60
C SER A 19 -3.10 -13.16 9.55
N LYS A 20 -4.43 -13.03 9.53
CA LYS A 20 -5.06 -11.93 8.80
C LYS A 20 -4.94 -10.70 9.69
N GLU A 21 -4.54 -9.56 9.11
CA GLU A 21 -4.66 -8.27 9.80
C GLU A 21 -6.14 -8.16 10.25
N GLY A 22 -6.36 -8.03 11.56
CA GLY A 22 -7.69 -7.89 12.14
C GLY A 22 -8.30 -6.52 11.83
N LEU A 23 -9.38 -6.17 12.52
CA LEU A 23 -9.91 -4.80 12.51
C LEU A 23 -8.91 -3.85 13.19
N SER A 24 -8.06 -3.20 12.38
CA SER A 24 -7.05 -2.25 12.82
C SER A 24 -7.21 -0.92 12.08
N LEU A 25 -6.72 0.17 12.65
CA LEU A 25 -6.79 1.48 12.00
C LEU A 25 -6.10 1.44 10.62
N PHE A 26 -5.00 0.70 10.51
CA PHE A 26 -4.29 0.51 9.25
C PHE A 26 -5.13 -0.27 8.23
N SER A 27 -5.81 -1.36 8.62
CA SER A 27 -6.63 -2.13 7.68
C SER A 27 -7.84 -1.35 7.17
N ILE A 28 -8.42 -0.47 7.99
CA ILE A 28 -9.51 0.44 7.60
C ILE A 28 -9.05 1.48 6.58
N LEU A 29 -7.87 2.08 6.80
CA LEU A 29 -7.38 3.19 5.97
C LEU A 29 -6.56 2.75 4.76
N SER A 30 -6.12 1.50 4.71
CA SER A 30 -5.29 0.95 3.63
C SER A 30 -6.09 0.68 2.35
N ASN A 31 -6.34 1.73 1.56
CA ASN A 31 -6.91 1.65 0.20
C ASN A 31 -5.86 1.61 -0.92
N THR A 32 -4.59 1.35 -0.58
CA THR A 32 -3.48 1.33 -1.53
C THR A 32 -3.61 0.19 -2.54
N ARG A 33 -3.22 0.43 -3.79
CA ARG A 33 -3.31 -0.58 -4.87
C ARG A 33 -2.00 -1.28 -5.19
N THR A 34 -0.88 -0.80 -4.63
CA THR A 34 0.46 -1.35 -4.85
C THR A 34 1.08 -1.81 -3.54
N VAL A 35 1.97 -2.80 -3.60
CA VAL A 35 2.73 -3.29 -2.44
C VAL A 35 3.59 -2.19 -1.84
N LEU A 36 4.23 -1.37 -2.69
CA LEU A 36 5.05 -0.24 -2.26
C LEU A 36 4.20 0.85 -1.58
N GLY A 37 2.99 1.12 -2.10
CA GLY A 37 2.04 2.03 -1.47
C GLY A 37 1.62 1.55 -0.08
N LYS A 38 1.31 0.25 0.06
CA LYS A 38 0.99 -0.36 1.37
C LYS A 38 2.15 -0.20 2.35
N TYR A 39 3.39 -0.45 1.90
CA TYR A 39 4.60 -0.28 2.72
C TYR A 39 4.79 1.18 3.16
N LEU A 40 4.67 2.14 2.23
CA LEU A 40 4.78 3.57 2.53
C LEU A 40 3.72 4.03 3.54
N LEU A 41 2.46 3.63 3.34
CA LEU A 41 1.38 3.96 4.27
C LEU A 41 1.64 3.36 5.66
N LYS A 42 2.14 2.12 5.73
CA LYS A 42 2.53 1.48 6.99
C LYS A 42 3.62 2.28 7.70
N GLN A 43 4.61 2.76 6.95
CA GLN A 43 5.66 3.64 7.49
C GLN A 43 5.09 4.96 8.02
N TRP A 44 4.12 5.58 7.34
CA TRP A 44 3.46 6.80 7.84
C TRP A 44 2.72 6.58 9.16
N PHE A 45 2.12 5.41 9.35
CA PHE A 45 1.46 5.04 10.60
C PHE A 45 2.45 4.76 11.73
N PHE A 46 3.59 4.13 11.43
CA PHE A 46 4.67 3.95 12.41
C PHE A 46 5.36 5.27 12.77
N ARG A 47 5.44 6.21 11.83
CA ARG A 47 6.15 7.48 11.99
C ARG A 47 5.30 8.64 11.47
N PRO A 48 4.31 9.10 12.26
CA PRO A 48 3.58 10.32 11.96
C PRO A 48 4.56 11.49 11.81
N THR A 49 4.34 12.32 10.80
CA THR A 49 5.14 13.53 10.60
C THR A 49 4.63 14.66 11.48
N LEU A 50 5.55 15.49 11.98
CA LEU A 50 5.24 16.74 12.69
C LEU A 50 5.53 17.98 11.81
N ASP A 51 5.99 17.77 10.58
CA ASP A 51 6.23 18.83 9.62
C ASP A 51 4.89 19.33 9.06
N LEU A 52 4.53 20.56 9.40
CA LEU A 52 3.29 21.20 8.98
C LEU A 52 3.20 21.35 7.45
N ALA A 53 4.32 21.61 6.77
CA ALA A 53 4.31 21.76 5.32
C ALA A 53 3.94 20.44 4.64
N VAL A 54 4.46 19.31 5.14
CA VAL A 54 4.12 17.97 4.66
C VAL A 54 2.65 17.63 4.97
N LEU A 55 2.15 18.00 6.15
CA LEU A 55 0.76 17.75 6.52
C LEU A 55 -0.21 18.53 5.62
N ASP A 56 0.06 19.81 5.35
CA ASP A 56 -0.76 20.63 4.47
C ASP A 56 -0.72 20.16 3.02
N GLU A 57 0.45 19.76 2.51
CA GLU A 57 0.58 19.20 1.16
C GLU A 57 -0.25 17.92 1.02
N ARG A 58 -0.13 16.97 1.95
CA ARG A 58 -0.95 15.74 1.95
C ARG A 58 -2.43 16.03 2.01
N ARG A 59 -2.85 16.97 2.85
CA ARG A 59 -4.27 17.36 2.98
C ARG A 59 -4.80 17.95 1.67
N ARG A 60 -4.09 18.89 1.05
CA ARG A 60 -4.48 19.48 -0.24
C ARG A 60 -4.55 18.42 -1.34
N THR A 61 -3.61 17.50 -1.36
CA THR A 61 -3.60 16.37 -2.32
C THR A 61 -4.85 15.50 -2.13
N ILE A 62 -5.24 15.18 -0.90
CA ILE A 62 -6.49 14.45 -0.61
C ILE A 62 -7.72 15.26 -1.04
N GLU A 63 -7.79 16.55 -0.67
CA GLU A 63 -8.90 17.44 -1.05
C GLU A 63 -9.07 17.48 -2.57
N CYS A 64 -7.98 17.58 -3.33
CA CYS A 64 -8.00 17.54 -4.80
C CYS A 64 -8.64 16.27 -5.35
N PHE A 65 -8.22 15.09 -4.87
CA PHE A 65 -8.78 13.81 -5.36
C PHE A 65 -10.24 13.58 -4.93
N LEU A 66 -10.71 14.26 -3.88
CA LEU A 66 -12.09 14.20 -3.40
C LEU A 66 -13.03 15.21 -4.07
N GLN A 67 -12.51 16.17 -4.85
CA GLN A 67 -13.37 17.10 -5.59
C GLN A 67 -14.26 16.33 -6.58
N PRO A 68 -15.57 16.63 -6.67
CA PRO A 68 -16.51 15.92 -7.54
C PRO A 68 -16.02 15.79 -8.99
N ASP A 69 -15.42 16.86 -9.52
CA ASP A 69 -14.91 16.94 -10.89
C ASP A 69 -13.73 15.99 -11.14
N ASN A 70 -13.00 15.62 -10.09
CA ASN A 70 -11.84 14.74 -10.17
C ASN A 70 -12.17 13.28 -9.84
N LEU A 71 -13.38 12.96 -9.34
CA LEU A 71 -13.71 11.62 -8.86
C LEU A 71 -13.55 10.54 -9.94
N ASP A 72 -13.96 10.83 -11.17
CA ASP A 72 -13.81 9.90 -12.29
C ASP A 72 -12.32 9.62 -12.59
N ILE A 73 -11.53 10.68 -12.71
CA ILE A 73 -10.08 10.61 -12.94
C ILE A 73 -9.38 9.87 -11.78
N SER A 74 -9.75 10.15 -10.53
CA SER A 74 -9.27 9.43 -9.33
C SER A 74 -9.56 7.93 -9.41
N GLY A 75 -10.76 7.56 -9.88
CA GLY A 75 -11.16 6.17 -10.10
C GLY A 75 -10.33 5.48 -11.20
N GLN A 76 -10.08 6.19 -12.29
CA GLN A 76 -9.22 5.72 -13.38
C GLN A 76 -7.78 5.51 -12.90
N PHE A 77 -7.19 6.48 -12.19
CA PHE A 77 -5.86 6.35 -11.59
C PHE A 77 -5.78 5.13 -10.67
N THR A 78 -6.76 4.98 -9.79
CA THR A 78 -6.84 3.83 -8.87
C THR A 78 -6.87 2.50 -9.64
N THR A 79 -7.51 2.46 -10.79
CA THR A 79 -7.55 1.28 -11.67
C THR A 79 -6.19 1.03 -12.31
N CYS A 80 -5.55 2.05 -12.88
CA CYS A 80 -4.20 1.96 -13.45
C CYS A 80 -3.16 1.48 -12.42
N LEU A 81 -3.22 1.98 -11.17
CA LEU A 81 -2.28 1.61 -10.11
C LEU A 81 -2.31 0.11 -9.77
N LYS A 82 -3.43 -0.61 -10.02
CA LYS A 82 -3.50 -2.07 -9.80
C LYS A 82 -2.56 -2.86 -10.71
N HIS A 83 -2.18 -2.28 -11.86
CA HIS A 83 -1.31 -2.93 -12.83
C HIS A 83 0.18 -2.72 -12.50
N ILE A 84 0.53 -1.75 -11.67
CA ILE A 84 1.91 -1.47 -11.28
C ILE A 84 2.45 -2.59 -10.39
N LYS A 85 3.51 -3.26 -10.86
CA LYS A 85 4.20 -4.33 -10.14
C LYS A 85 5.21 -3.79 -9.12
N ASN A 86 5.72 -4.69 -8.26
CA ASN A 86 6.80 -4.38 -7.35
C ASN A 86 8.15 -4.35 -8.10
N ILE A 87 8.40 -3.25 -8.82
CA ILE A 87 9.58 -3.07 -9.67
C ILE A 87 10.90 -3.27 -8.91
N PRO A 88 11.12 -2.71 -7.70
CA PRO A 88 12.35 -2.96 -6.95
C PRO A 88 12.60 -4.46 -6.71
N LYS A 89 11.54 -5.22 -6.40
CA LYS A 89 11.67 -6.67 -6.20
C LYS A 89 12.01 -7.42 -7.49
N ILE A 90 11.43 -7.01 -8.61
CA ILE A 90 11.73 -7.59 -9.92
C ILE A 90 13.19 -7.35 -10.28
N ILE A 91 13.70 -6.13 -10.10
CA ILE A 91 15.11 -5.78 -10.36
C ILE A 91 16.05 -6.57 -9.44
N GLU A 92 15.72 -6.69 -8.15
CA GLU A 92 16.50 -7.50 -7.20
C GLU A 92 16.63 -8.96 -7.66
N ASN A 93 15.54 -9.56 -8.15
CA ASN A 93 15.56 -10.93 -8.65
C ASN A 93 16.44 -11.07 -9.91
N MET A 94 16.37 -10.09 -10.83
CA MET A 94 17.17 -10.07 -12.06
C MET A 94 18.67 -10.01 -11.79
N ASN A 95 19.11 -9.30 -10.74
CA ASN A 95 20.52 -9.20 -10.36
C ASN A 95 21.13 -10.55 -9.91
N GLY A 96 20.31 -11.51 -9.51
CA GLY A 96 20.76 -12.84 -9.08
C GLY A 96 20.70 -13.91 -10.18
N ARG A 97 19.57 -13.97 -10.93
CA ARG A 97 19.37 -14.88 -12.08
C ARG A 97 18.41 -14.24 -13.07
N LEU A 98 18.86 -14.02 -14.30
CA LEU A 98 18.01 -13.48 -15.37
C LEU A 98 17.00 -14.53 -15.83
N ASN A 99 15.72 -14.34 -15.48
CA ASN A 99 14.61 -15.14 -15.99
C ASN A 99 13.77 -14.29 -16.95
N ILE A 100 13.43 -14.84 -18.12
CA ILE A 100 12.56 -14.19 -19.12
C ILE A 100 11.22 -13.78 -18.51
N LYS A 101 10.71 -14.54 -17.53
CA LYS A 101 9.46 -14.21 -16.82
C LYS A 101 9.56 -12.90 -16.03
N ASP A 102 10.71 -12.62 -15.42
CA ASP A 102 10.92 -11.37 -14.68
C ASP A 102 10.95 -10.18 -15.66
N TRP A 103 11.58 -10.34 -16.83
CA TRP A 103 11.57 -9.35 -17.91
C TRP A 103 10.17 -9.09 -18.47
N GLN A 104 9.39 -10.15 -18.71
CA GLN A 104 8.00 -10.03 -19.14
C GLN A 104 7.14 -9.30 -18.10
N SER A 105 7.37 -9.57 -16.80
CA SER A 105 6.63 -8.91 -15.72
C SER A 105 6.91 -7.41 -15.57
N LEU A 106 8.02 -6.92 -16.13
CA LEU A 106 8.37 -5.50 -16.13
C LEU A 106 7.72 -4.75 -17.30
N LEU A 107 7.41 -5.45 -18.41
CA LEU A 107 6.85 -4.87 -19.63
C LEU A 107 5.31 -4.91 -19.70
N GLN A 108 4.65 -5.60 -18.77
CA GLN A 108 3.19 -5.80 -18.71
C GLN A 108 2.57 -5.12 -17.48
#